data_AF-A0A098S3E7-F1
#
_entry.id   AF-A0A098S3E7-F1
#
_cell.length_a   1.000
_cell.length_b   1.000
_cell.length_c   1.000
_cell.angle_alpha   90.00
_cell.angle_beta   90.00
_cell.angle_gamma   90.00
#
_symmetry.space_group_name_H-M   'P 1'
#
loop_
_entity.id
_entity.type
_entity.pdbx_description
1 polymer ?
#
loop_
_entity_poly.entity_id
_entity_poly.type
_entity_poly.pdbx_seq_one_letter_code
_entity_poly.pdbx_strand_id
1 'polypeptide(L)' 'MPYDKDEQSYLSQLGARIRKLRKAKQLSQEALAFEADLDRTYVSSVERGERNIAVLNLAKLARALGVEVSTLLQEE' A
#
# COMPACT_ATOMS: atom_id res chain seq x y z
N MET A 1 -7.12 -5.62 -17.68
CA MET A 1 -6.76 -7.05 -17.77
C MET A 1 -6.74 -7.60 -16.36
N PRO A 2 -7.33 -8.77 -16.09
CA PRO A 2 -7.13 -9.44 -14.81
C PRO A 2 -5.65 -9.80 -14.66
N TYR A 3 -5.10 -9.59 -13.47
CA TYR A 3 -3.75 -10.04 -13.11
C TYR A 3 -3.72 -11.58 -13.11
N ASP A 4 -2.59 -12.15 -13.48
CA ASP A 4 -2.38 -13.59 -13.26
C ASP A 4 -2.24 -13.91 -11.76
N LYS A 5 -2.13 -15.20 -11.44
CA LYS A 5 -2.08 -15.66 -10.04
C LYS A 5 -0.85 -15.13 -9.29
N ASP A 6 0.28 -15.01 -9.98
CA ASP A 6 1.55 -14.61 -9.37
C ASP A 6 1.59 -13.09 -9.18
N GLU A 7 1.13 -12.33 -10.18
CA GLU A 7 0.90 -10.88 -10.08
C GLU A 7 -0.08 -10.55 -8.95
N GLN A 8 -1.19 -11.29 -8.85
CA GLN A 8 -2.18 -11.09 -7.79
C GLN A 8 -1.60 -11.40 -6.41
N SER A 9 -0.80 -12.45 -6.28
CA SER A 9 -0.08 -12.80 -5.05
C SER A 9 0.85 -11.66 -4.63
N TYR A 10 1.62 -11.11 -5.57
CA TYR A 10 2.53 -10.00 -5.32
C TYR A 10 1.79 -8.74 -4.82
N LEU A 11 0.69 -8.35 -5.49
CA LEU A 11 -0.13 -7.21 -5.09
C LEU A 11 -0.76 -7.40 -3.70
N SER A 12 -1.23 -8.60 -3.38
CA SER A 12 -1.79 -8.91 -2.06
C SER A 12 -0.73 -8.87 -0.95
N GLN A 13 0.48 -9.33 -1.21
CA GLN A 13 1.59 -9.24 -0.25
C GLN A 13 2.01 -7.79 0.01
N LEU A 14 2.14 -6.97 -1.03
CA LEU A 14 2.40 -5.54 -0.92
C LEU A 14 1.30 -4.84 -0.11
N GLY A 15 0.03 -5.09 -0.45
CA GLY A 15 -1.12 -4.53 0.25
C GLY A 15 -1.17 -4.93 1.73
N ALA A 16 -0.84 -6.19 2.05
CA ALA A 16 -0.75 -6.68 3.42
C ALA A 16 0.37 -5.98 4.21
N ARG A 17 1.53 -5.75 3.61
CA ARG A 17 2.65 -5.00 4.22
C ARG A 17 2.26 -3.56 4.54
N ILE A 18 1.65 -2.85 3.59
CA ILE A 18 1.13 -1.49 3.79
C ILE A 18 0.14 -1.47 4.96
N ARG A 19 -0.80 -2.42 4.97
CA ARG A 19 -1.80 -2.55 6.05
C ARG A 19 -1.18 -2.83 7.41
N LYS A 20 -0.16 -3.70 7.48
CA LYS A 20 0.60 -4.04 8.70
C LYS A 20 1.26 -2.78 9.27
N LEU A 21 1.99 -2.04 8.45
CA LEU A 21 2.67 -0.79 8.84
C LEU A 21 1.68 0.30 9.26
N ARG A 22 0.58 0.46 8.51
CA ARG A 22 -0.49 1.42 8.87
C ARG A 22 -1.07 1.12 10.25
N LYS A 23 -1.38 -0.16 10.53
CA LYS A 23 -1.90 -0.58 11.83
C LYS A 23 -0.89 -0.40 12.96
N ALA A 24 0.39 -0.65 12.72
CA ALA A 24 1.45 -0.40 13.69
C ALA A 24 1.53 1.10 14.08
N LYS A 25 1.23 1.99 13.13
CA LYS A 25 1.07 3.43 13.37
C LYS A 25 -0.30 3.86 13.91
N GLN A 26 -1.23 2.93 14.15
CA GLN A 26 -2.59 3.20 14.62
C GLN A 26 -3.41 4.13 13.68
N LEU A 27 -3.07 4.16 12.39
CA LEU A 27 -3.75 4.99 11.41
C LEU A 27 -4.98 4.28 10.83
N SER A 28 -6.07 5.00 10.64
CA SER A 28 -7.19 4.55 9.79
C SER A 28 -6.78 4.62 8.31
N GLN A 29 -7.52 3.96 7.41
CA GLN A 29 -7.27 4.10 5.96
C GLN A 29 -7.46 5.55 5.50
N GLU A 30 -8.41 6.27 6.09
CA GLU A 30 -8.66 7.68 5.81
C GLU A 30 -7.51 8.57 6.27
N ALA A 31 -6.99 8.32 7.48
CA ALA A 31 -5.84 9.05 8.00
C ALA A 31 -4.59 8.82 7.12
N LEU A 32 -4.30 7.57 6.73
CA LEU A 32 -3.18 7.29 5.83
C LEU A 32 -3.36 7.95 4.46
N ALA A 33 -4.58 7.93 3.92
CA ALA A 33 -4.87 8.54 2.63
C ALA A 33 -4.67 10.06 2.67
N PHE A 34 -5.12 10.72 3.74
CA PHE A 34 -4.90 12.14 3.98
C PHE A 34 -3.40 12.47 4.06
N GLU A 35 -2.65 11.76 4.90
CA GLU A 35 -1.19 11.95 5.07
C GLU A 35 -0.40 11.70 3.78
N ALA A 36 -0.87 10.77 2.95
CA ALA A 36 -0.23 10.43 1.68
C ALA A 36 -0.68 11.33 0.52
N ASP A 37 -1.64 12.24 0.71
CA ASP A 37 -2.29 13.01 -0.36
C ASP A 37 -2.82 12.06 -1.47
N LEU A 38 -3.67 11.12 -1.05
CA LEU A 38 -4.31 10.09 -1.87
C LEU A 38 -5.79 9.94 -1.52
N ASP A 39 -6.56 9.37 -2.43
CA ASP A 39 -7.96 9.02 -2.16
C ASP A 39 -8.07 7.80 -1.22
N ARG A 40 -9.00 7.86 -0.25
CA ARG A 40 -9.23 6.78 0.71
C ARG A 40 -9.60 5.45 0.03
N THR A 41 -10.43 5.48 -1.01
CA THR A 41 -10.82 4.28 -1.75
C THR A 41 -9.64 3.70 -2.53
N TYR A 42 -8.74 4.56 -3.03
CA TYR A 42 -7.48 4.13 -3.64
C TYR A 42 -6.61 3.38 -2.64
N VAL A 43 -6.34 3.97 -1.47
CA VAL A 43 -5.58 3.30 -0.39
C VAL A 43 -6.22 1.98 0.01
N SER A 44 -7.55 1.96 0.15
CA SER A 44 -8.31 0.74 0.46
C SER A 44 -8.13 -0.36 -0.59
N SER A 45 -8.17 -0.01 -1.87
CA SER A 45 -7.97 -0.97 -2.98
C SER A 45 -6.53 -1.49 -3.06
N VAL A 46 -5.54 -0.65 -2.77
CA VAL A 46 -4.12 -1.05 -2.71
C VAL A 46 -3.90 -2.03 -1.56
N GLU A 47 -4.45 -1.78 -0.38
CA GLU A 47 -4.33 -2.71 0.77
C GLU A 47 -4.97 -4.08 0.53
N ARG A 48 -5.95 -4.17 -0.38
CA ARG A 48 -6.58 -5.43 -0.79
C ARG A 48 -5.86 -6.10 -1.97
N GLY A 49 -4.84 -5.47 -2.55
CA GLY A 49 -4.14 -5.97 -3.73
C GLY A 49 -4.98 -5.88 -5.01
N GLU A 50 -6.00 -5.02 -5.06
CA GLU A 50 -6.89 -4.87 -6.22
C GLU A 50 -6.35 -3.91 -7.28
N ARG A 51 -5.27 -3.17 -6.96
CA ARG A 51 -4.64 -2.21 -7.87
C ARG A 51 -3.13 -2.35 -7.90
N ASN A 52 -2.57 -2.35 -9.10
CA ASN A 52 -1.17 -2.02 -9.29
C ASN A 52 -0.92 -0.54 -8.99
N ILE A 53 -0.09 -0.28 -7.97
CA ILE A 53 0.23 1.06 -7.51
C ILE A 53 1.39 1.64 -8.32
N ALA A 54 1.22 2.88 -8.80
CA ALA A 54 2.31 3.60 -9.45
C ALA A 54 3.41 3.95 -8.42
N VAL A 55 4.67 3.92 -8.86
CA VAL A 55 5.85 4.15 -7.98
C VAL A 55 5.78 5.47 -7.20
N LEU A 56 5.22 6.54 -7.77
CA LEU A 56 5.07 7.82 -7.08
C LEU A 56 4.05 7.74 -5.93
N ASN A 57 2.97 7.00 -6.11
CA ASN A 57 1.98 6.78 -5.05
C ASN A 57 2.54 5.84 -3.97
N LEU A 58 3.37 4.87 -4.36
CA LEU A 58 4.08 4.03 -3.40
C LEU A 58 5.04 4.87 -2.54
N ALA A 59 5.76 5.82 -3.16
CA ALA A 59 6.63 6.74 -2.44
C ALA A 59 5.86 7.67 -1.49
N LYS A 60 4.68 8.16 -1.90
CA LYS A 60 3.76 8.91 -1.03
C LYS A 60 3.34 8.10 0.20
N LEU A 61 2.92 6.84 -0.01
CA LEU A 61 2.55 5.94 1.08
C LEU A 61 3.74 5.65 2.01
N ALA A 62 4.92 5.37 1.46
CA ALA A 62 6.13 5.14 2.25
C ALA A 62 6.45 6.35 3.15
N ARG A 63 6.38 7.57 2.60
CA ARG A 63 6.58 8.81 3.36
C ARG A 63 5.56 8.97 4.49
N ALA A 64 4.26 8.80 4.20
CA ALA A 64 3.21 8.87 5.23
C ALA A 64 3.39 7.77 6.31
N LEU A 65 3.82 6.59 5.90
CA LEU A 65 4.18 5.49 6.78
C LEU A 65 5.55 5.66 7.45
N GLY A 66 6.31 6.72 7.17
CA GLY A 66 7.61 7.01 7.78
C GLY A 66 8.64 5.89 7.59
N VAL A 67 8.59 5.20 6.44
CA VAL A 67 9.50 4.12 6.07
C VAL A 67 10.10 4.38 4.69
N GLU A 68 11.15 3.64 4.35
CA GLU A 68 11.65 3.62 2.98
C GLU A 68 10.72 2.84 2.05
N VAL A 69 10.74 3.17 0.76
CA VAL A 69 9.98 2.43 -0.26
C VAL A 69 10.44 0.96 -0.33
N SER A 70 11.72 0.70 -0.10
CA SER A 70 12.32 -0.63 -0.03
C SER A 70 11.59 -1.53 0.99
N THR A 71 11.24 -1.00 2.16
CA THR A 71 10.48 -1.72 3.20
C THR A 71 9.11 -2.18 2.71
N LEU A 72 8.46 -1.41 1.82
CA LEU A 72 7.20 -1.82 1.23
C LEU A 72 7.37 -2.96 0.22
N LEU A 73 8.53 -3.10 -0.39
CA LEU A 73 8.83 -4.07 -1.46
C LEU A 73 9.49 -5.37 -0.97
N GLN A 74 10.02 -5.42 0.25
CA GLN A 74 10.66 -6.61 0.84
C GLN A 74 9.78 -7.87 0.87
N GLU A 75 10.19 -8.93 0.18
CA GLU A 75 9.57 -10.25 0.28
C GLU A 75 9.86 -10.86 1.67
N GLU A 76 8.83 -11.42 2.33
CA GLU A 76 8.95 -12.20 3.57
C GLU A 76 8.93 -13.70 3.24
#